data_AF-A0A930GXD6-F1
#
_entry.id   AF-A0A930GXD6-F1
#
_cell.length_a   1.000
_cell.length_b   1.000
_cell.length_c   1.000
_cell.angle_alpha   90.00
_cell.angle_beta   90.00
_cell.angle_gamma   90.00
#
_symmetry.space_group_name_H-M   'P 1'
#
loop_
_entity.id
_entity.type
_entity.pdbx_description
1 polymer ?
#
loop_
_entity_poly.entity_id
_entity_poly.type
_entity_poly.pdbx_seq_one_letter_code
_entity_poly.pdbx_strand_id
1 'polypeptide(L)' 'MPKLNIEEIKAIIPHRYPFLLIDEIQDYEAGEFAVAKKCVTINEPFFQGHFPS' A
#
# COMPACT_ATOMS: atom_id res chain seq x y z
N MET A 1 16.50 0.33 -4.18
CA MET A 1 15.79 -0.40 -3.11
C MET A 1 14.72 0.54 -2.56
N PRO A 2 13.53 0.06 -2.18
CA PRO A 2 12.51 0.92 -1.58
C PRO A 2 13.04 1.55 -0.28
N LYS A 3 12.60 2.76 0.03
CA LYS A 3 12.95 3.46 1.28
C LYS A 3 12.27 2.81 2.49
N LEU A 4 11.04 2.31 2.32
CA LEU A 4 10.33 1.52 3.33
C LEU A 4 9.60 0.35 2.66
N ASN A 5 9.69 -0.83 3.25
CA ASN A 5 8.98 -2.04 2.86
C ASN A 5 7.68 -2.24 3.66
N ILE A 6 6.93 -3.30 3.33
CA ILE A 6 5.62 -3.58 3.93
C ILE A 6 5.64 -3.78 5.46
N GLU A 7 6.70 -4.37 6.02
CA GLU A 7 6.79 -4.59 7.47
C GLU A 7 7.08 -3.29 8.22
N GLU A 8 7.91 -2.43 7.66
CA GLU A 8 8.16 -1.08 8.19
C GLU A 8 6.89 -0.23 8.13
N ILE A 9 6.15 -0.29 7.02
CA ILE A 9 4.86 0.40 6.88
C ILE A 9 3.85 -0.09 7.94
N LYS A 10 3.73 -1.40 8.15
CA LYS A 10 2.84 -1.98 9.18
C LYS A 10 3.20 -1.53 10.60
N ALA A 11 4.47 -1.26 10.87
CA ALA A 11 4.91 -0.74 12.17
C ALA A 11 4.53 0.74 12.37
N ILE A 12 4.44 1.53 11.29
CA ILE A 12 4.15 2.97 11.33
C ILE A 12 2.64 3.23 11.37
N ILE A 13 1.85 2.52 10.57
CA ILE A 13 0.39 2.75 10.45
C ILE A 13 -0.44 1.57 10.97
N PRO A 14 -1.66 1.82 11.50
CA PRO A 14 -2.48 0.76 12.09
C PRO A 14 -3.20 -0.12 11.06
N HIS A 15 -3.25 0.29 9.79
CA HIS A 15 -4.00 -0.41 8.74
C HIS A 15 -3.47 -1.83 8.51
N ARG A 16 -4.38 -2.79 8.33
CA ARG A 16 -4.09 -4.20 8.00
C ARG A 16 -5.01 -4.67 6.88
N TYR A 17 -4.78 -5.87 6.35
CA TYR A 17 -5.67 -6.47 5.37
C TYR A 17 -7.14 -6.42 5.86
N PRO A 18 -8.11 -6.05 5.00
CA PRO A 18 -8.00 -5.73 3.57
C PRO A 18 -7.82 -4.23 3.25
N PHE A 19 -7.43 -3.40 4.23
CA PHE A 19 -7.40 -1.93 4.12
C PHE A 19 -6.01 -1.30 4.26
N LEU A 20 -4.96 -2.11 4.26
CA LEU A 20 -3.59 -1.64 4.01
C LEU A 20 -3.36 -1.64 2.50
N LEU A 21 -3.28 -0.46 1.90
CA LEU A 21 -3.29 -0.27 0.44
C LEU A 21 -1.98 0.35 -0.08
N ILE A 22 -0.87 0.17 0.63
CA ILE A 22 0.46 0.63 0.23
C ILE A 22 1.42 -0.56 0.40
N ASP A 23 2.18 -0.90 -0.64
CA ASP A 23 3.10 -2.04 -0.62
C ASP A 23 4.55 -1.62 -0.28
N GLU A 24 4.99 -0.47 -0.80
CA GLU A 24 6.32 0.08 -0.55
C GLU A 24 6.34 1.61 -0.68
N ILE A 25 7.27 2.26 0.02
CA ILE A 25 7.63 3.67 -0.18
C ILE A 25 8.90 3.72 -1.03
N GLN A 26 8.81 4.40 -2.16
CA GLN A 26 9.91 4.54 -3.11
C GLN A 26 10.81 5.72 -2.78
N ASP A 27 10.22 6.83 -2.33
CA ASP A 27 10.94 8.01 -1.87
C ASP A 27 10.09 8.85 -0.90
N TYR A 28 10.70 9.68 -0.04
CA TYR A 28 9.97 10.62 0.82
C TYR A 28 10.89 11.68 1.45
N GLU A 29 10.29 12.82 1.80
CA GLU A 29 10.87 13.83 2.68
C GLU A 29 9.90 14.12 3.83
N ALA A 30 10.38 13.96 5.06
CA ALA A 30 9.52 13.98 6.24
C ALA A 30 8.85 15.35 6.43
N GLY A 31 7.53 15.36 6.46
CA GLY A 31 6.73 16.60 6.57
C GLY A 31 6.47 17.30 5.23
N GLU A 32 7.06 16.82 4.13
CA GLU A 32 6.91 17.43 2.80
C GLU A 32 6.20 16.52 1.81
N PHE A 33 6.76 15.33 1.51
CA PHE A 33 6.18 14.42 0.52
C PHE A 33 6.49 12.94 0.79
N ALA A 34 5.72 12.05 0.15
CA ALA A 34 6.06 10.63 -0.01
C ALA A 34 5.57 10.11 -1.37
N VAL A 35 6.39 9.28 -2.02
CA VAL A 35 6.07 8.54 -3.24
C VAL A 35 5.95 7.07 -2.88
N ALA A 36 4.76 6.52 -3.07
CA ALA A 36 4.43 5.15 -2.70
C ALA A 36 3.96 4.33 -3.91
N LYS A 37 4.12 3.01 -3.82
CA LYS A 37 3.61 2.07 -4.81
C LYS A 37 2.52 1.19 -4.20
N LYS A 38 1.44 1.02 -4.96
CA LYS A 38 0.42 -0.01 -4.75
C LYS A 38 0.35 -0.88 -6.01
N CYS A 39 0.69 -2.15 -5.87
CA CYS A 39 0.46 -3.18 -6.88
C CYS A 39 -1.03 -3.47 -6.93
N VAL A 40 -1.61 -3.43 -8.13
CA VAL A 40 -3.02 -3.78 -8.35
C VAL A 40 -3.07 -5.18 -8.95
N THR A 41 -3.82 -6.07 -8.32
CA THR A 41 -3.97 -7.47 -8.78
C THR A 41 -5.41 -7.94 -8.71
N ILE A 42 -5.81 -8.78 -9.67
CA ILE A 42 -7.15 -9.38 -9.73
C ILE A 42 -7.50 -10.20 -8.47
N ASN A 43 -6.48 -10.61 -7.69
CA ASN A 43 -6.64 -11.36 -6.45
C ASN A 43 -6.97 -10.47 -5.22
N GLU A 44 -7.21 -9.17 -5.40
CA GLU A 44 -7.67 -8.28 -4.32
C GLU A 44 -9.18 -8.41 -4.08
N PRO A 45 -9.65 -8.38 -2.82
CA PRO A 45 -11.03 -8.71 -2.46
C PRO A 45 -12.09 -7.77 -3.06
N PHE A 46 -11.75 -6.50 -3.31
CA PHE A 46 -12.70 -5.53 -3.85
C PHE A 46 -13.07 -5.79 -5.32
N PHE A 47 -12.24 -6.52 -6.10
CA PHE A 47 -12.56 -6.84 -7.49
C PHE A 47 -13.77 -7.79 -7.61
N GLN A 48 -14.11 -8.54 -6.57
CA GLN A 48 -15.34 -9.35 -6.54
C GLN A 48 -16.61 -8.49 -6.64
N GLY A 49 -16.56 -7.22 -6.23
CA GLY A 49 -17.71 -6.31 -6.18
C GLY A 49 -17.58 -5.05 -7.04
N HIS A 50 -16.44 -4.82 -7.71
CA HIS A 50 -16.17 -3.57 -8.43
C HIS A 50 -15.51 -3.81 -9.81
N PHE A 51 -16.25 -4.24 -10.82
CA PHE A 51 -17.66 -4.66 -10.79
C PHE A 51 -17.78 -6.13 -11.25
N PRO A 52 -18.82 -6.86 -10.85
CA PRO A 52 -19.08 -8.19 -11.40
C PRO A 52 -19.21 -8.12 -12.93
N SER A 53 -18.52 -9.01 -13.63
CA SER A 53 -18.66 -9.23 -15.09
C SER A 53 -19.71 -10.29 -15.38
#